data_AF-A0A820WY59-F1
#
_entry.id   AF-A0A820WY59-F1
#
_cell.length_a   1.000
_cell.length_b   1.000
_cell.length_c   1.000
_cell.angle_alpha   90.00
_cell.angle_beta   90.00
_cell.angle_gamma   90.00
#
_symmetry.space_group_name_H-M   'P 1'
#
loop_
_entity.id
_entity.type
_entity.pdbx_description
1 polymer ?
#
loop_
_entity_poly.entity_id
_entity_poly.type
_entity_poly.pdbx_seq_one_letter_code
_entity_poly.pdbx_strand_id
1 'polypeptide(L)'
;MELVRTLAGLSVSSIRQFRDDDSYIDRLNHRYTTTLCVVFAILVTTKQYAGDPIDCWVPAQFKPSYEAYTDSYCWIANTYYIPIDEELPDEESARRNKDILYYQWVPFILLFQAFLFYFPRIVWRTLNVKSGLDLVNLVDAAVKYEQVEQYESRDRIMSYLIINIERYISARAHLIRHR
;
A
#
# COMPACT_ATOMS: atom_id res chain seq x y z
N MET A 1 1.44 23.11 -5.15
CA MET A 1 2.88 23.10 -4.75
C MET A 1 3.08 22.83 -3.25
N GLU A 2 2.16 23.24 -2.38
CA GLU A 2 2.21 22.95 -0.93
C GLU A 2 1.94 21.47 -0.57
N LEU A 3 1.04 20.79 -1.30
CA LEU A 3 0.75 19.34 -1.10
C LEU A 3 1.95 18.42 -1.36
N VAL A 4 2.79 18.77 -2.33
CA VAL A 4 4.00 17.98 -2.66
C VAL A 4 5.06 18.17 -1.57
N ARG A 5 5.12 19.36 -0.95
CA ARG A 5 6.04 19.66 0.16
C ARG A 5 5.60 19.02 1.47
N THR A 6 4.29 18.92 1.75
CA THR A 6 3.77 18.22 2.92
C THR A 6 3.91 16.70 2.78
N LEU A 7 3.75 16.13 1.57
CA LEU A 7 4.07 14.72 1.30
C LEU A 7 5.58 14.43 1.34
N ALA A 8 6.42 15.39 0.93
CA ALA A 8 7.88 15.28 1.09
C ALA A 8 8.34 15.46 2.55
N GLY A 9 7.55 16.16 3.38
CA GLY A 9 7.77 16.37 4.82
C GLY A 9 7.38 15.18 5.70
N LEU A 10 6.62 14.21 5.16
CA LEU A 10 6.54 12.85 5.72
C LEU A 10 7.86 12.16 5.42
N SER A 11 8.86 12.54 6.22
CA SER A 11 10.23 12.11 6.07
C SER A 11 10.32 10.58 6.03
N VAL A 12 10.49 10.07 4.82
CA VAL A 12 10.94 8.71 4.50
C VAL A 12 12.27 8.40 5.21
N SER A 13 13.00 9.41 5.70
CA SER A 13 14.25 9.21 6.45
C SER A 13 14.04 8.67 7.88
N SER A 14 12.87 8.88 8.51
CA SER A 14 12.56 8.25 9.81
C SER A 14 12.15 6.78 9.67
N ILE A 15 11.70 6.37 8.48
CA ILE A 15 11.40 4.96 8.15
C ILE A 15 12.68 4.15 7.85
N ARG A 16 13.81 4.83 7.62
CA ARG A 16 15.07 4.24 7.16
C ARG A 16 16.04 3.92 8.30
N GLN A 17 15.55 3.30 9.37
CA GLN A 17 16.42 2.33 10.04
C GLN A 17 16.33 1.08 9.17
N PHE A 18 17.34 0.88 8.31
CA PHE A 18 17.58 -0.40 7.65
C PHE A 18 17.85 -1.40 8.79
N ARG A 19 16.78 -1.96 9.35
CA ARG A 19 16.79 -3.07 10.29
C ARG A 19 16.54 -4.31 9.45
N ASP A 20 17.48 -5.24 9.46
CA ASP A 20 17.59 -6.33 8.49
C ASP A 20 16.74 -7.54 8.90
N ASP A 21 15.54 -7.30 9.47
CA ASP A 21 14.63 -8.36 9.91
C ASP A 21 13.62 -8.79 8.84
N ASP A 22 13.57 -8.04 7.74
CA ASP A 22 12.58 -8.23 6.68
C ASP A 22 13.15 -9.17 5.61
N SER A 23 12.47 -10.31 5.40
CA SER A 23 12.80 -11.24 4.32
C SER A 23 12.65 -10.56 2.95
N TYR A 24 13.26 -11.12 1.92
CA TYR A 24 13.12 -10.61 0.55
C TYR A 24 11.65 -10.47 0.12
N ILE A 25 10.83 -11.46 0.49
CA ILE A 25 9.39 -11.50 0.21
C ILE A 25 8.66 -10.36 0.94
N ASP A 26 9.05 -10.03 2.16
CA ASP A 26 8.46 -8.93 2.91
C ASP A 26 8.71 -7.60 2.22
N ARG A 27 9.95 -7.38 1.76
CA ARG A 27 10.35 -6.17 1.02
C ARG A 27 9.58 -6.05 -0.30
N LEU A 28 9.39 -7.15 -1.01
CA LEU A 28 8.59 -7.18 -2.24
C LEU A 28 7.19 -6.61 -2.00
N ASN A 29 6.51 -7.08 -0.96
CA ASN A 29 5.14 -6.69 -0.68
C ASN A 29 5.02 -5.29 -0.06
N HIS A 30 5.56 -5.08 1.14
CA HIS A 30 5.26 -3.87 1.89
C HIS A 30 5.93 -2.61 1.32
N ARG A 31 7.02 -2.78 0.56
CA ARG A 31 7.82 -1.68 0.01
C ARG A 31 7.62 -1.53 -1.48
N TYR A 32 7.92 -2.54 -2.29
CA TYR A 32 7.87 -2.40 -3.74
C TYR A 32 6.43 -2.36 -4.26
N THR A 33 5.59 -3.35 -3.91
CA THR A 33 4.19 -3.40 -4.35
C THR A 33 3.41 -2.19 -3.85
N THR A 34 3.53 -1.84 -2.56
CA THR A 34 2.89 -0.62 -2.01
C THR A 34 3.31 0.64 -2.78
N THR A 35 4.61 0.82 -3.04
CA THR A 35 5.10 2.00 -3.78
C THR A 35 4.55 2.04 -5.19
N LEU A 36 4.52 0.89 -5.87
CA LEU A 36 4.00 0.76 -7.22
C LEU A 36 2.50 1.11 -7.28
N CYS A 37 1.70 0.58 -6.36
CA CYS A 37 0.28 0.91 -6.24
C CYS A 37 0.05 2.40 -5.99
N VAL A 38 0.84 3.05 -5.13
CA VAL A 38 0.75 4.50 -4.87
C VAL A 38 1.11 5.32 -6.11
N VAL A 39 2.18 4.95 -6.83
CA VAL A 39 2.56 5.64 -8.08
C VAL A 39 1.45 5.54 -9.12
N PHE A 40 0.90 4.34 -9.33
CA PHE A 40 -0.22 4.17 -10.26
C PHE A 40 -1.48 4.91 -9.80
N ALA A 41 -1.79 4.92 -8.50
CA ALA A 41 -2.90 5.70 -7.97
C ALA A 41 -2.75 7.19 -8.30
N ILE A 42 -1.55 7.77 -8.12
CA ILE A 42 -1.27 9.18 -8.45
C ILE A 42 -1.41 9.42 -9.96
N LEU A 43 -0.85 8.54 -10.80
CA LEU A 43 -0.89 8.67 -12.25
C LEU A 43 -2.34 8.63 -12.77
N VAL A 44 -3.13 7.64 -12.32
CA VAL A 44 -4.55 7.51 -12.69
C VAL A 44 -5.36 8.70 -12.19
N THR A 45 -5.17 9.11 -10.92
CA THR A 45 -5.87 10.27 -10.35
C THR A 45 -5.57 11.54 -11.14
N THR A 46 -4.32 11.73 -11.57
CA THR A 46 -3.93 12.90 -12.37
C THR A 46 -4.65 12.90 -13.71
N LYS A 47 -4.77 11.75 -14.39
CA LYS A 47 -5.54 11.65 -15.64
C LYS A 47 -7.04 11.84 -15.43
N GLN A 48 -7.59 11.36 -14.32
CA GLN A 48 -9.04 11.39 -14.08
C GLN A 48 -9.57 12.71 -13.53
N TYR A 49 -8.77 13.45 -12.75
CA TYR A 49 -9.23 14.67 -12.06
C TYR A 49 -8.55 15.96 -12.56
N ALA A 50 -7.35 15.86 -13.15
CA ALA A 50 -6.62 17.03 -13.63
C ALA A 50 -6.51 17.08 -15.17
N GLY A 51 -7.01 16.06 -15.86
CA GLY A 51 -7.17 16.04 -17.31
C GLY A 51 -8.58 15.61 -17.68
N ASP A 52 -8.78 15.34 -18.97
CA ASP A 52 -10.08 14.95 -19.52
C ASP A 52 -10.24 13.42 -19.42
N PRO A 53 -11.16 12.90 -18.58
CA PRO A 53 -11.30 11.47 -18.33
C PRO A 53 -11.98 10.73 -19.49
N ILE A 54 -12.80 11.43 -20.28
CA ILE A 54 -13.53 10.92 -21.44
C ILE A 54 -13.86 12.09 -22.37
N ASP A 55 -13.83 11.84 -23.68
CA ASP A 55 -14.31 12.76 -24.71
C ASP A 55 -15.56 12.16 -25.38
N CYS A 56 -16.66 12.88 -25.35
CA CYS A 56 -17.92 12.45 -25.95
C CYS A 56 -18.08 13.00 -27.37
N TRP A 57 -18.50 12.13 -28.30
CA TRP A 57 -18.83 12.56 -29.66
C TRP A 57 -20.16 13.32 -29.67
N VAL A 58 -20.09 14.64 -29.67
CA VAL A 58 -21.26 15.54 -29.62
C VAL A 58 -21.63 16.11 -31.01
N PRO A 59 -22.88 16.55 -31.22
CA PRO A 59 -23.29 17.18 -32.47
C PRO A 59 -22.54 18.49 -32.75
N ALA A 60 -22.27 18.77 -34.03
CA ALA A 60 -21.46 19.93 -34.46
C ALA A 60 -22.03 21.31 -34.06
N GLN A 61 -23.33 21.39 -33.75
CA GLN A 61 -23.96 22.63 -33.27
C GLN A 61 -23.65 22.97 -31.79
N PHE A 62 -23.00 22.08 -31.04
CA PHE A 62 -22.67 22.34 -29.64
C PHE A 62 -21.56 23.37 -29.51
N LYS A 63 -21.76 24.33 -28.62
CA LYS A 63 -20.69 25.26 -28.21
C LYS A 63 -19.71 24.52 -27.28
N PRO A 64 -18.45 24.98 -27.14
CA PRO A 64 -17.46 24.34 -26.26
C PRO A 64 -17.92 24.17 -24.81
N SER A 65 -18.79 25.06 -24.30
CA SER A 65 -19.37 24.92 -22.97
C SER A 65 -20.34 23.74 -22.82
N TYR A 66 -21.05 23.40 -23.90
CA TYR A 66 -21.95 22.25 -23.91
C TYR A 66 -21.19 20.95 -24.08
N GLU A 67 -20.11 20.95 -24.87
CA GLU A 67 -19.18 19.82 -25.00
C GLU A 67 -18.60 19.42 -23.65
N ALA A 68 -17.96 20.36 -22.93
CA ALA A 68 -17.41 20.10 -21.60
C ALA A 68 -18.46 19.65 -20.57
N TYR A 69 -19.70 20.15 -20.67
CA TYR A 69 -20.82 19.67 -19.85
C TYR A 69 -21.20 18.24 -20.20
N THR A 70 -21.28 17.90 -21.49
CA THR A 70 -21.58 16.56 -21.96
C THR A 70 -20.49 15.57 -21.54
N ASP A 71 -19.21 15.92 -21.64
CA ASP A 71 -18.11 15.07 -21.18
C ASP A 71 -18.21 14.79 -19.67
N SER A 72 -18.46 15.84 -18.88
CA SER A 72 -18.66 15.71 -17.43
C SER A 72 -19.88 14.83 -17.10
N TYR A 73 -20.96 15.00 -17.85
CA TYR A 73 -22.17 14.21 -17.68
C TYR A 73 -21.93 12.74 -18.06
N CYS A 74 -21.30 12.49 -19.22
CA CYS A 74 -20.90 11.16 -19.68
C CYS A 74 -19.99 10.44 -18.68
N TRP A 75 -19.10 11.18 -18.00
CA TRP A 75 -18.17 10.62 -17.02
C TRP A 75 -18.86 10.21 -15.72
N ILE A 76 -19.77 11.05 -15.21
CA ILE A 76 -20.44 10.81 -13.93
C ILE A 76 -21.61 9.85 -14.09
N ALA A 77 -22.34 9.95 -15.20
CA ALA A 77 -23.33 8.96 -15.58
C ALA A 77 -22.63 7.66 -15.99
N ASN A 78 -23.26 6.51 -15.71
CA ASN A 78 -22.71 5.25 -16.16
C ASN A 78 -22.70 5.17 -17.68
N THR A 79 -21.64 4.58 -18.24
CA THR A 79 -21.54 4.27 -19.66
C THR A 79 -21.75 2.77 -19.86
N TYR A 80 -22.17 2.35 -21.05
CA TYR A 80 -22.33 0.93 -21.38
C TYR A 80 -21.76 0.67 -22.78
N TYR A 81 -21.40 -0.58 -23.05
CA TYR A 81 -20.89 -0.99 -24.36
C TYR A 81 -21.95 -1.75 -25.15
N ILE A 82 -22.11 -1.40 -26.43
CA ILE A 82 -22.95 -2.12 -27.41
C ILE A 82 -22.12 -2.34 -28.68
N PRO A 83 -22.09 -3.55 -29.25
CA PRO A 83 -21.46 -3.82 -30.54
C PRO A 83 -22.08 -2.95 -31.65
N ILE A 84 -21.27 -2.50 -32.60
CA ILE A 84 -21.72 -1.59 -33.67
C ILE A 84 -22.77 -2.25 -34.59
N ASP A 85 -22.75 -3.58 -34.71
CA ASP A 85 -23.67 -4.35 -35.56
C ASP A 85 -25.02 -4.65 -34.89
N GLU A 86 -25.20 -4.31 -33.61
CA GLU A 86 -26.45 -4.52 -32.87
C GLU A 86 -27.28 -3.24 -32.79
N GLU A 87 -28.61 -3.36 -32.96
CA GLU A 87 -29.52 -2.25 -32.72
C GLU A 87 -29.58 -1.89 -31.22
N LEU A 88 -29.76 -0.60 -30.93
CA LEU A 88 -29.86 -0.12 -29.56
C LEU A 88 -31.16 -0.67 -28.92
N PRO A 89 -31.10 -1.41 -27.81
CA PRO A 89 -32.31 -1.92 -27.18
C PRO A 89 -33.17 -0.77 -26.64
N ASP A 90 -34.47 -0.78 -26.93
CA ASP A 90 -35.43 0.20 -26.41
C ASP A 90 -35.60 0.10 -24.90
N GLU A 91 -35.45 -1.11 -24.34
CA GLU A 91 -35.54 -1.35 -22.91
C GLU A 91 -34.31 -0.80 -22.16
N GLU A 92 -34.55 0.19 -21.30
CA GLU A 92 -33.50 0.81 -20.49
C GLU A 92 -32.85 -0.17 -19.49
N SER A 93 -33.61 -1.18 -19.03
CA SER A 93 -33.10 -2.27 -18.18
C SER A 93 -32.02 -3.10 -18.88
N ALA A 94 -32.21 -3.40 -20.17
CA ALA A 94 -31.25 -4.15 -20.97
C ALA A 94 -29.95 -3.38 -21.17
N ARG A 95 -30.02 -2.05 -21.27
CA ARG A 95 -28.86 -1.15 -21.37
C ARG A 95 -28.10 -1.05 -20.05
N ARG A 96 -28.80 -0.84 -18.93
CA ARG A 96 -28.21 -0.72 -17.58
C ARG A 96 -27.47 -1.98 -17.11
N ASN A 97 -27.88 -3.16 -17.58
CA ASN A 97 -27.19 -4.41 -17.24
C ASN A 97 -25.76 -4.49 -17.81
N LYS A 98 -25.38 -3.63 -18.75
CA LYS A 98 -24.04 -3.56 -19.36
C LYS A 98 -23.24 -2.32 -18.91
N ASP A 99 -23.63 -1.70 -17.80
CA ASP A 99 -22.97 -0.50 -17.27
C ASP A 99 -21.52 -0.77 -16.84
N ILE A 100 -20.65 0.19 -17.12
CA ILE A 100 -19.22 0.20 -16.86
C ILE A 100 -18.94 1.27 -15.81
N LEU A 101 -18.86 0.84 -14.54
CA LEU A 101 -18.66 1.77 -13.41
C LEU A 101 -17.23 1.76 -12.86
N TYR A 102 -16.39 0.80 -13.26
CA TYR A 102 -15.13 0.54 -12.54
C TYR A 102 -14.08 1.66 -12.68
N TYR A 103 -14.09 2.42 -13.78
CA TYR A 103 -13.07 3.44 -14.05
C TYR A 103 -12.98 4.49 -12.93
N GLN A 104 -14.11 4.95 -12.42
CA GLN A 104 -14.19 5.92 -11.32
C GLN A 104 -13.57 5.39 -10.02
N TRP A 105 -13.62 4.07 -9.78
CA TRP A 105 -13.19 3.44 -8.54
C TRP A 105 -11.73 2.97 -8.53
N VAL A 106 -11.10 2.85 -9.70
CA VAL A 106 -9.69 2.42 -9.84
C VAL A 106 -8.73 3.14 -8.87
N PRO A 107 -8.67 4.49 -8.78
CA PRO A 107 -7.71 5.15 -7.89
C PRO A 107 -7.94 4.81 -6.42
N PHE A 108 -9.20 4.68 -5.98
CA PHE A 108 -9.53 4.32 -4.61
C PHE A 108 -9.15 2.87 -4.29
N ILE A 109 -9.40 1.96 -5.22
CA ILE A 109 -9.02 0.55 -5.09
C ILE A 109 -7.49 0.41 -4.99
N LEU A 110 -6.73 1.14 -5.82
CA LEU A 110 -5.26 1.12 -5.76
C LEU A 110 -4.71 1.64 -4.43
N LEU A 111 -5.31 2.71 -3.88
CA LEU A 111 -4.92 3.22 -2.55
C LEU A 111 -5.28 2.22 -1.44
N PHE A 112 -6.45 1.60 -1.52
CA PHE A 112 -6.85 0.57 -0.57
C PHE A 112 -5.94 -0.65 -0.64
N GLN A 113 -5.56 -1.08 -1.84
CA GLN A 113 -4.61 -2.17 -2.05
C GLN A 113 -3.21 -1.82 -1.51
N ALA A 114 -2.73 -0.60 -1.73
CA ALA A 114 -1.48 -0.13 -1.13
C ALA A 114 -1.53 -0.18 0.40
N PHE A 115 -2.65 0.23 1.00
CA PHE A 115 -2.86 0.11 2.44
C PHE A 115 -2.82 -1.35 2.90
N LEU A 116 -3.53 -2.26 2.22
CA LEU A 116 -3.54 -3.68 2.57
C LEU A 116 -2.17 -4.34 2.48
N PHE A 117 -1.33 -3.99 1.50
CA PHE A 117 0.04 -4.51 1.43
C PHE A 117 0.96 -3.95 2.52
N TYR A 118 0.70 -2.73 2.96
CA TYR A 118 1.47 -2.12 4.05
C TYR A 118 0.97 -2.55 5.45
N PHE A 119 -0.30 -2.95 5.57
CA PHE A 119 -0.96 -3.28 6.83
C PHE A 119 -0.25 -4.39 7.65
N PRO A 120 0.16 -5.54 7.06
CA PRO A 120 0.88 -6.57 7.80
C PRO A 120 2.14 -6.06 8.51
N ARG A 121 2.87 -5.13 7.88
CA ARG A 121 4.06 -4.51 8.46
C ARG A 121 3.72 -3.64 9.68
N ILE A 122 2.62 -2.88 9.62
CA ILE A 122 2.15 -2.08 10.76
C ILE A 122 1.81 -3.02 11.92
N VAL A 123 1.10 -4.10 11.65
CA VAL A 123 0.75 -5.11 12.66
C VAL A 123 2.00 -5.73 13.27
N TRP A 124 2.93 -6.21 12.45
CA TRP A 124 4.21 -6.78 12.91
C TRP A 124 4.99 -5.83 13.81
N ARG A 125 5.16 -4.56 13.38
CA ARG A 125 5.87 -3.55 14.18
C ARG A 125 5.16 -3.25 15.50
N THR A 126 3.83 -3.14 15.48
CA THR A 126 3.06 -2.85 16.69
C THR A 126 3.13 -4.00 17.68
N LEU A 127 3.08 -5.24 17.21
CA LEU A 127 3.18 -6.44 18.04
C LEU A 127 4.61 -6.63 18.59
N ASN A 128 5.64 -6.39 17.78
CA ASN A 128 7.04 -6.49 18.24
C ASN A 128 7.35 -5.51 19.37
N VAL A 129 6.92 -4.24 19.23
CA VAL A 129 7.11 -3.24 20.30
C VAL A 129 6.39 -3.66 21.59
N LYS A 130 5.20 -4.26 21.48
CA LYS A 130 4.44 -4.74 22.64
C LYS A 130 4.97 -6.05 23.24
N SER A 131 5.80 -6.81 22.53
CA SER A 131 6.32 -8.10 23.01
C SER A 131 7.33 -7.95 24.14
N GLY A 132 7.88 -6.75 24.38
CA GLY A 132 8.91 -6.51 25.40
C GLY A 132 10.25 -7.16 25.09
N LEU A 133 10.39 -7.70 23.87
CA LEU A 133 11.61 -8.27 23.30
C LEU A 133 12.05 -7.41 22.14
N ASP A 134 13.30 -6.99 22.13
CA ASP A 134 13.90 -6.38 20.95
C ASP A 134 14.33 -7.48 19.98
N LEU A 135 13.34 -8.08 19.31
CA LEU A 135 13.54 -9.20 18.38
C LEU A 135 14.55 -8.86 17.29
N VAL A 136 14.56 -7.60 16.87
CA VAL A 136 15.44 -7.11 15.81
C VAL A 136 16.91 -7.21 16.21
N ASN A 137 17.26 -6.62 17.35
CA ASN A 137 18.65 -6.62 17.81
C ASN A 137 19.11 -8.05 18.13
N LEU A 138 18.18 -8.93 18.53
CA LEU A 138 18.46 -10.33 18.77
C LEU A 138 18.77 -11.09 17.46
N VAL A 139 18.00 -10.86 16.41
CA VAL A 139 18.23 -11.44 15.07
C VAL A 139 19.52 -10.90 14.48
N ASP A 140 19.75 -9.58 14.52
CA ASP A 140 21.00 -8.97 14.06
C ASP A 140 22.22 -9.54 14.80
N ALA A 141 22.12 -9.74 16.12
CA ALA A 141 23.19 -10.36 16.90
C ALA A 141 23.41 -11.83 16.52
N ALA A 142 22.35 -12.58 16.24
CA ALA A 142 22.45 -13.98 15.81
C ALA A 142 23.08 -14.11 14.42
N VAL A 143 22.71 -13.26 13.46
CA VAL A 143 23.35 -13.21 12.13
C VAL A 143 24.82 -12.84 12.25
N LYS A 144 25.15 -11.86 13.11
CA LYS A 144 26.54 -11.47 13.36
C LYS A 144 27.36 -12.59 14.01
N TYR A 145 26.77 -13.41 14.87
CA TYR A 145 27.45 -14.56 15.48
C TYR A 145 27.95 -15.59 14.46
N GLU A 146 27.19 -15.78 13.37
CA GLU A 146 27.57 -16.69 12.28
C GLU A 146 28.76 -16.15 11.48
N GLN A 147 28.83 -14.83 11.28
CA GLN A 147 29.84 -14.17 10.45
C GLN A 147 31.18 -13.93 11.15
N VAL A 148 31.22 -13.96 12.48
CA VAL A 148 32.44 -13.66 13.26
C VAL A 148 33.31 -14.91 13.40
N GLU A 149 34.55 -14.85 12.93
CA GLU A 149 35.53 -15.94 13.05
C GLU A 149 36.24 -15.96 14.42
N GLN A 150 36.42 -14.80 15.05
CA GLN A 150 37.23 -14.66 16.26
C GLN A 150 36.49 -15.17 17.51
N TYR A 151 37.08 -16.17 18.17
CA TYR A 151 36.46 -16.90 19.29
C TYR A 151 35.95 -15.99 20.42
N GLU A 152 36.76 -15.03 20.88
CA GLU A 152 36.40 -14.13 21.98
C GLU A 152 35.15 -13.27 21.67
N SER A 153 35.01 -12.84 20.40
CA SER A 153 33.86 -12.06 19.97
C SER A 153 32.60 -12.92 19.84
N ARG A 154 32.73 -14.21 19.47
CA ARG A 154 31.62 -15.17 19.43
C ARG A 154 31.06 -15.43 20.82
N ASP A 155 31.93 -15.65 21.80
CA ASP A 155 31.51 -15.92 23.19
C ASP A 155 30.75 -14.74 23.81
N ARG A 156 31.19 -13.51 23.53
CA ARG A 156 30.48 -12.28 23.95
C ARG A 156 29.09 -12.18 23.31
N ILE A 157 28.96 -12.44 22.02
CA ILE A 157 27.66 -12.39 21.31
C ILE A 157 26.74 -13.49 21.82
N MET A 158 27.25 -14.70 22.02
CA MET A 158 26.48 -15.82 22.56
C MET A 158 25.98 -15.52 23.98
N SER A 159 26.84 -14.97 24.83
CA SER A 159 26.46 -14.51 26.17
C SER A 159 25.36 -13.45 26.12
N TYR A 160 25.46 -12.48 25.21
CA TYR A 160 24.42 -11.47 25.00
C TYR A 160 23.07 -12.09 24.59
N LEU A 161 23.07 -13.04 23.65
CA LEU A 161 21.86 -13.73 23.20
C LEU A 161 21.20 -14.51 24.35
N ILE A 162 21.98 -15.29 25.10
CA ILE A 162 21.50 -16.10 26.23
C ILE A 162 20.85 -15.21 27.29
N ILE A 163 21.53 -14.13 27.71
CA ILE A 163 21.02 -13.21 28.74
C ILE A 163 19.68 -12.58 28.34
N ASN A 164 19.54 -12.16 27.08
CA ASN A 164 18.29 -11.54 26.61
C ASN A 164 17.14 -12.54 26.56
N ILE A 165 17.39 -13.76 26.08
CA ILE A 165 16.38 -14.82 26.02
C ILE A 165 15.97 -15.24 27.43
N GLU A 166 16.94 -15.46 28.33
CA GLU A 166 16.70 -15.84 29.73
C GLU A 166 15.88 -14.77 30.46
N ARG A 167 16.23 -13.48 30.27
CA ARG A 167 15.49 -12.36 30.85
C ARG A 167 14.02 -12.35 30.42
N TYR A 168 13.76 -12.66 29.15
CA TYR A 168 12.39 -12.75 28.64
C TYR A 168 11.61 -13.94 29.18
N ILE A 169 12.22 -15.13 29.18
CA ILE A 169 11.62 -16.35 29.73
C ILE A 169 11.27 -16.13 31.21
N SER A 170 12.21 -15.57 31.97
CA SER A 170 12.02 -15.28 33.41
C SER A 170 10.88 -14.29 33.64
N ALA A 171 10.83 -13.19 32.87
CA ALA A 171 9.76 -12.20 32.96
C ALA A 171 8.38 -12.82 32.68
N ARG A 172 8.28 -13.70 31.67
CA ARG A 172 7.04 -14.43 31.37
C ARG A 172 6.67 -15.48 32.43
N ALA A 173 7.64 -16.23 32.95
CA ALA A 173 7.40 -17.23 33.98
C ALA A 173 6.82 -16.60 35.26
N HIS A 174 7.30 -15.41 35.65
CA HIS A 174 6.74 -14.66 36.76
C HIS A 174 5.28 -14.22 36.54
N LEU A 175 4.93 -13.79 35.32
CA LEU A 175 3.56 -13.40 34.98
C LEU A 175 2.58 -14.59 35.02
N ILE A 176 3.03 -15.79 34.63
CA ILE A 176 2.20 -17.00 34.66
C ILE A 176 2.00 -17.50 36.10
N ARG A 177 3.02 -17.37 36.96
CA ARG A 177 2.96 -17.86 38.35
C ARG A 177 2.11 -16.97 39.28
N HIS A 178 1.83 -15.71 38.91
CA HIS A 178 1.06 -14.75 39.70
C HIS A 178 -0.35 -14.45 39.16
N ARG A 179 -0.82 -15.21 38.17
CA ARG A 179 -2.19 -15.18 37.66
C ARG A 179 -2.92 -16.45 38.11
#